data_AF-A0A8X6L3F9-F1
#
_entry.id   AF-A0A8X6L3F9-F1
#
_cell.length_a   1.000
_cell.length_b   1.000
_cell.length_c   1.000
_cell.angle_alpha   90.00
_cell.angle_beta   90.00
_cell.angle_gamma   90.00
#
_symmetry.space_group_name_H-M   'P 1'
#
loop_
_entity.id
_entity.type
_entity.pdbx_description
1 polymer ?
#
loop_
_entity_poly.entity_id
_entity_poly.type
_entity_poly.pdbx_seq_one_letter_code
_entity_poly.pdbx_strand_id
1 'polypeptide(L)'
;MPRKSKPNADNITAAAEAVLKDGVPVRTAVRQFGVSKTTLQRHIAFCRKTNNSENMELNCAYYNRCVVWTVFSKDEDSVLVQYFIVACNMHFGLSKKKVKKLGFEYAKANEKKCPKSWDAHGEAGDQWYFDFLKRSKVLSLRKPQV
;
A
#
# COMPACT_ATOMS: atom_id res chain seq x y z
N MET A 1 -20.92 2.53 9.15
CA MET A 1 -19.69 2.31 9.93
C MET A 1 -18.62 3.31 9.45
N PRO A 2 -18.09 4.22 10.29
CA PRO A 2 -16.99 5.09 9.88
C PRO A 2 -15.76 4.25 9.54
N ARG A 3 -15.07 4.58 8.43
CA ARG A 3 -13.82 3.93 8.04
C ARG A 3 -12.77 4.20 9.13
N LYS A 4 -12.20 3.14 9.71
CA LYS A 4 -11.10 3.27 10.67
C LYS A 4 -9.93 4.00 10.01
N SER A 5 -9.35 4.95 10.74
CA SER A 5 -8.13 5.65 10.36
C SER A 5 -7.02 4.65 9.99
N LYS A 6 -6.21 4.98 8.99
CA LYS A 6 -5.07 4.15 8.61
C LYS A 6 -4.11 4.06 9.81
N PRO A 7 -3.67 2.86 10.19
CA PRO A 7 -2.76 2.73 11.33
C PRO A 7 -1.41 3.38 10.99
N ASN A 8 -0.91 4.25 11.88
CA ASN A 8 0.44 4.80 11.77
C ASN A 8 1.45 3.68 12.05
N ALA A 9 2.37 3.45 11.11
CA ALA A 9 3.34 2.37 11.20
C ALA A 9 4.29 2.55 12.39
N ASP A 10 4.79 3.77 12.56
CA ASP A 10 5.76 4.09 13.61
C ASP A 10 5.17 3.85 15.00
N ASN A 11 3.91 4.26 15.22
CA ASN A 11 3.20 4.05 16.49
C ASN A 11 2.98 2.56 16.78
N ILE A 12 2.77 1.71 15.76
CA ILE A 12 2.59 0.28 15.98
C ILE A 12 3.91 -0.40 16.28
N THR A 13 4.99 0.00 15.60
CA THR A 13 6.34 -0.46 15.91
C THR A 13 6.71 -0.12 17.34
N ALA A 14 6.60 1.15 17.73
CA ALA A 14 6.90 1.59 19.09
C ALA A 14 6.03 0.88 20.15
N ALA A 15 4.73 0.70 19.87
CA ALA A 15 3.83 -0.02 20.78
C ALA A 15 4.19 -1.51 20.92
N ALA A 16 4.66 -2.16 19.85
CA ALA A 16 5.07 -3.56 19.90
C ALA A 16 6.41 -3.72 20.62
N GLU A 17 7.34 -2.79 20.43
CA GLU A 17 8.60 -2.75 21.17
C GLU A 17 8.37 -2.55 22.66
N ALA A 18 7.51 -1.60 23.06
CA ALA A 18 7.18 -1.38 24.46
C ALA A 18 6.60 -2.65 25.14
N VAL A 19 5.81 -3.44 24.41
CA VAL A 19 5.23 -4.69 24.94
C VAL A 19 6.26 -5.83 24.97
N LEU A 20 7.11 -5.94 23.95
CA LEU A 20 8.01 -7.08 23.78
C LEU A 20 9.37 -6.90 24.46
N LYS A 21 9.90 -5.68 24.48
CA LYS A 21 11.20 -5.32 25.09
C LYS A 21 11.00 -4.81 26.52
N ASP A 22 10.07 -3.87 26.72
CA ASP A 22 9.90 -3.18 28.03
C ASP A 22 8.85 -3.84 28.94
N GLY A 23 8.15 -4.88 28.48
CA GLY A 23 7.17 -5.63 29.27
C GLY A 23 5.86 -4.87 29.57
N VAL A 24 5.57 -3.77 28.86
CA VAL A 24 4.36 -2.97 29.08
C VAL A 24 3.10 -3.78 28.75
N PRO A 25 2.04 -3.74 29.58
CA PRO A 25 0.78 -4.39 29.25
C PRO A 25 0.16 -3.85 27.96
N VAL A 26 -0.36 -4.75 27.12
CA VAL A 26 -0.96 -4.41 25.80
C VAL A 26 -1.99 -3.28 25.88
N ARG A 27 -2.81 -3.26 26.94
CA ARG A 27 -3.83 -2.21 27.13
C ARG A 27 -3.22 -0.83 27.37
N THR A 28 -2.11 -0.77 28.10
CA THR A 28 -1.37 0.46 28.40
C THR A 28 -0.72 0.99 27.14
N ALA A 29 -0.03 0.13 26.37
CA ALA A 29 0.58 0.49 25.10
C ALA A 29 -0.47 0.99 24.08
N VAL A 30 -1.65 0.36 24.01
CA VAL A 30 -2.77 0.83 23.17
C VAL A 30 -3.16 2.27 23.49
N ARG A 31 -3.29 2.60 24.78
CA ARG A 31 -3.66 3.95 25.22
C ARG A 31 -2.54 4.96 24.97
N GLN A 32 -1.29 4.57 25.19
CA GLN A 32 -0.12 5.43 25.05
C GLN A 32 0.14 5.81 23.59
N PHE A 33 0.08 4.85 22.67
CA PHE A 33 0.44 5.06 21.26
C PHE A 33 -0.77 5.28 20.34
N GLY A 34 -1.99 5.20 20.87
CA GLY A 34 -3.23 5.45 20.12
C GLY A 34 -3.49 4.42 19.01
N VAL A 35 -3.10 3.16 19.21
CA VAL A 35 -3.23 2.09 18.21
C VAL A 35 -4.40 1.15 18.53
N SER A 36 -5.02 0.55 17.50
CA SER A 36 -6.08 -0.44 17.73
C SER A 36 -5.52 -1.69 18.42
N LYS A 37 -6.17 -2.14 19.51
CA LYS A 37 -5.82 -3.36 20.24
C LYS A 37 -5.67 -4.57 19.31
N THR A 38 -6.60 -4.75 18.36
CA THR A 38 -6.57 -5.86 17.40
C THR A 38 -5.35 -5.81 16.49
N THR A 39 -4.95 -4.61 16.04
CA THR A 39 -3.78 -4.42 15.18
C THR A 39 -2.49 -4.73 15.94
N LEU A 40 -2.38 -4.21 17.16
CA LEU A 40 -1.21 -4.45 18.02
C LEU A 40 -1.05 -5.94 18.35
N GLN A 41 -2.13 -6.62 18.75
CA GLN A 41 -2.09 -8.07 19.04
C GLN A 41 -1.68 -8.89 17.82
N ARG A 42 -2.21 -8.56 16.65
CA ARG A 42 -1.84 -9.23 15.40
C ARG A 42 -0.36 -9.04 15.07
N HIS A 43 0.17 -7.83 15.30
CA HIS A 43 1.58 -7.53 15.04
C HIS A 43 2.52 -8.22 16.04
N ILE A 44 2.17 -8.22 17.33
CA ILE A 44 2.92 -8.96 18.36
C ILE A 44 3.00 -10.45 18.03
N ALA A 45 1.89 -11.06 17.61
CA ALA A 45 1.87 -12.47 17.21
C ALA A 45 2.78 -12.73 15.99
N PHE A 46 2.82 -11.81 15.04
CA PHE A 46 3.74 -11.87 13.91
C PHE A 46 5.20 -11.79 14.37
N CYS A 47 5.56 -10.81 15.20
CA CYS A 47 6.92 -10.62 15.72
C CYS A 47 7.39 -11.87 16.49
N ARG A 48 6.54 -12.45 17.35
CA ARG A 48 6.88 -13.69 18.06
C ARG A 48 7.13 -14.87 17.13
N LYS A 49 6.38 -14.98 16.03
CA LYS A 49 6.55 -16.06 15.04
C LYS A 49 7.85 -15.91 14.26
N THR A 50 8.26 -14.69 13.91
CA THR A 50 9.48 -14.43 13.15
C THR A 50 10.75 -14.62 13.99
N ASN A 51 10.70 -14.38 15.30
CA ASN A 51 11.86 -14.45 16.19
C ASN A 51 12.21 -15.87 16.68
N ASN A 52 11.38 -16.88 16.41
CA ASN A 52 11.70 -18.28 16.71
C ASN A 52 12.69 -18.90 15.69
N SER A 53 13.10 -18.15 14.67
CA SER A 53 14.15 -18.55 13.72
C SER A 53 15.47 -17.93 14.19
N GLU A 54 16.31 -18.73 14.84
CA GLU A 54 17.71 -18.51 15.23
C GLU A 54 18.23 -17.05 15.25
N ASN A 55 18.30 -16.49 16.47
CA ASN A 55 19.18 -15.40 16.91
C ASN A 55 19.48 -14.28 15.90
N MET A 56 18.63 -13.26 15.85
CA MET A 56 19.04 -11.87 15.63
C MET A 56 17.90 -10.94 16.09
N GLU A 57 18.24 -9.79 16.67
CA GLU A 57 17.39 -8.69 17.14
C GLU A 57 15.88 -8.73 16.81
N LEU A 58 15.04 -8.51 17.83
CA LEU A 58 13.59 -8.35 17.74
C LEU A 58 13.22 -7.23 16.75
N ASN A 59 13.00 -7.60 15.48
CA ASN A 59 12.57 -6.66 14.44
C ASN A 59 11.05 -6.46 14.53
N CYS A 60 10.64 -5.41 15.25
CA CYS A 60 9.24 -5.02 15.42
C CYS A 60 8.74 -4.06 14.32
N ALA A 61 9.50 -3.87 13.24
CA ALA A 61 9.11 -2.97 12.16
C ALA A 61 7.74 -3.35 11.60
N TYR A 62 6.79 -2.42 11.68
CA TYR A 62 5.44 -2.61 11.22
C TYR A 62 5.35 -2.15 9.78
N TYR A 63 5.03 -3.09 8.90
CA TYR A 63 4.71 -2.79 7.52
C TYR A 63 3.20 -2.86 7.35
N ASN A 64 2.60 -1.75 6.92
CA ASN A 64 1.19 -1.74 6.61
C ASN A 64 0.93 -2.69 5.43
N ARG A 65 0.35 -3.85 5.75
CA ARG A 65 0.12 -4.93 4.78
C ARG A 65 -0.89 -4.54 3.69
N CYS A 66 -1.65 -3.45 3.86
CA CYS A 66 -2.47 -2.90 2.79
C CYS A 66 -1.63 -2.24 1.68
N VAL A 67 -0.40 -1.82 1.97
CA VAL A 67 0.54 -1.26 0.98
C VAL A 67 1.13 -2.35 0.10
N VAL A 68 1.17 -3.61 0.56
CA VAL A 68 1.72 -4.77 -0.16
C VAL A 68 0.95 -5.09 -1.46
N TRP A 69 -0.22 -4.47 -1.68
CA TRP A 69 -0.96 -4.59 -2.94
C TRP A 69 -0.60 -3.53 -3.98
N THR A 70 0.47 -2.77 -3.80
CA THR A 70 1.03 -1.95 -4.89
C THR A 70 1.79 -2.87 -5.83
N VAL A 71 1.22 -3.11 -7.02
CA VAL A 71 1.87 -3.91 -8.09
C VAL A 71 3.20 -3.29 -8.52
N PHE A 72 3.31 -1.96 -8.39
CA PHE A 72 4.49 -1.18 -8.75
C PHE A 72 5.22 -0.60 -7.54
N SER A 73 6.53 -0.44 -7.67
CA SER A 73 7.35 0.34 -6.75
C SER A 73 7.04 1.83 -6.89
N LYS A 74 7.56 2.66 -5.97
CA LYS A 74 7.39 4.12 -6.06
C LYS A 74 8.02 4.70 -7.32
N ASP A 75 9.18 4.16 -7.72
CA ASP A 75 9.91 4.63 -8.89
C ASP A 75 9.19 4.22 -10.18
N GLU A 76 8.69 2.99 -10.25
CA GLU A 76 7.86 2.48 -11.35
C GLU A 76 6.57 3.31 -11.49
N ASP A 77 5.88 3.58 -10.38
CA ASP A 77 4.70 4.45 -10.36
C ASP A 77 5.06 5.85 -10.90
N SER A 78 6.21 6.41 -10.53
CA SER A 78 6.66 7.74 -11.01
C SER A 78 6.85 7.77 -12.52
N VAL A 79 7.55 6.76 -13.07
CA VAL A 79 7.76 6.62 -14.53
C VAL A 79 6.42 6.48 -15.25
N LEU A 80 5.52 5.63 -14.75
CA LEU A 80 4.21 5.40 -15.35
C LEU A 80 3.34 6.67 -15.29
N VAL A 81 3.42 7.45 -14.22
CA VAL A 81 2.72 8.75 -14.12
C VAL A 81 3.25 9.75 -15.14
N GLN A 82 4.56 9.87 -15.32
CA GLN A 82 5.15 10.77 -16.32
C GLN A 82 4.69 10.40 -17.73
N TYR A 83 4.72 9.09 -18.04
CA TYR A 83 4.22 8.58 -19.31
C TYR A 83 2.74 8.96 -19.55
N PHE A 84 1.88 8.77 -18.54
CA PHE A 84 0.47 9.14 -18.66
C PHE A 84 0.23 10.64 -18.80
N ILE A 85 1.05 11.50 -18.18
CA ILE A 85 0.94 12.96 -18.34
C ILE A 85 1.22 13.33 -19.80
N VAL A 86 2.31 12.79 -20.38
CA VAL A 86 2.68 13.02 -21.78
C VAL A 86 1.59 12.52 -22.72
N ALA A 87 1.10 11.28 -22.53
CA ALA A 87 0.04 10.71 -23.35
C ALA A 87 -1.29 11.48 -23.22
N CYS A 88 -1.63 11.96 -22.02
CA CYS A 88 -2.80 12.81 -21.79
C CYS A 88 -2.68 14.16 -22.53
N ASN A 89 -1.49 14.76 -22.57
CA ASN A 89 -1.23 16.00 -23.31
C ASN A 89 -1.40 15.79 -24.83
N MET A 90 -0.97 14.64 -25.34
CA MET A 90 -1.01 14.33 -26.79
C MET A 90 -2.41 13.92 -27.29
N HIS A 91 -3.22 13.24 -26.48
CA HIS A 91 -4.43 12.53 -26.97
C HIS A 91 -5.76 12.97 -26.34
N PHE A 92 -5.98 14.25 -26.02
CA PHE A 92 -7.23 14.76 -25.43
C PHE A 92 -7.72 13.96 -24.19
N GLY A 93 -6.78 13.48 -23.38
CA GLY A 93 -7.05 12.73 -22.15
C GLY A 93 -7.04 11.20 -22.30
N LEU A 94 -6.78 10.52 -21.19
CA LEU A 94 -6.80 9.06 -21.10
C LEU A 94 -8.07 8.60 -20.40
N SER A 95 -8.83 7.72 -21.06
CA SER A 95 -9.97 7.07 -20.42
C SER A 95 -9.51 6.08 -19.37
N LYS A 96 -10.34 5.83 -18.35
CA LYS A 96 -10.10 4.82 -17.31
C LYS A 96 -9.65 3.47 -17.89
N LYS A 97 -10.32 3.01 -18.95
CA LYS A 97 -10.00 1.74 -19.64
C LYS A 97 -8.58 1.73 -20.22
N LYS A 98 -8.17 2.82 -20.87
CA LYS A 98 -6.80 2.95 -21.41
C LYS A 98 -5.75 2.92 -20.31
N VAL A 99 -5.99 3.64 -19.20
CA VAL A 99 -5.07 3.64 -18.04
C VAL A 99 -4.93 2.23 -17.45
N LYS A 100 -6.05 1.51 -17.28
CA LYS A 100 -6.04 0.13 -16.78
C LYS A 100 -5.30 -0.83 -17.72
N LYS A 101 -5.51 -0.70 -19.03
CA LYS A 101 -4.83 -1.53 -20.02
C LYS A 101 -3.33 -1.27 -20.05
N LEU A 102 -2.92 0.00 -20.09
CA LEU A 102 -1.50 0.39 -20.04
C LEU A 102 -0.83 -0.03 -18.73
N GLY A 103 -1.54 0.06 -17.61
CA GLY A 103 -1.06 -0.47 -16.33
C GLY A 103 -0.81 -1.99 -16.39
N PHE A 104 -1.71 -2.75 -17.01
CA PHE A 104 -1.51 -4.19 -17.20
C PHE A 104 -0.35 -4.50 -18.14
N GLU A 105 -0.28 -3.84 -19.30
CA GLU A 105 0.81 -4.01 -20.27
C GLU A 105 2.16 -3.69 -19.64
N TYR A 106 2.25 -2.58 -18.91
CA TYR A 106 3.46 -2.22 -18.16
C TYR A 106 3.83 -3.27 -17.11
N ALA A 107 2.84 -3.83 -16.41
CA ALA A 107 3.09 -4.90 -15.45
C ALA A 107 3.61 -6.18 -16.11
N LYS A 108 3.07 -6.56 -17.27
CA LYS A 108 3.55 -7.74 -18.02
C LYS A 108 4.95 -7.52 -18.59
N ALA A 109 5.22 -6.33 -19.12
CA ALA A 109 6.53 -5.97 -19.66
C ALA A 109 7.64 -5.96 -18.59
N ASN A 110 7.30 -5.63 -17.34
CA ASN A 110 8.23 -5.64 -16.21
C ASN A 110 8.10 -6.92 -15.35
N GLU A 111 7.47 -7.98 -15.86
CA GLU A 111 7.31 -9.29 -15.22
C GLU A 111 6.74 -9.22 -13.77
N LYS A 112 5.85 -8.25 -13.52
CA LYS A 112 5.28 -8.02 -12.19
C LYS A 112 4.25 -9.09 -11.84
N LYS A 113 4.27 -9.54 -10.59
CA LYS A 113 3.23 -10.41 -10.03
C LYS A 113 1.93 -9.62 -9.89
N CYS A 114 0.97 -9.91 -10.76
CA CYS A 114 -0.34 -9.27 -10.79
C CYS A 114 -1.41 -10.16 -10.15
N PRO A 115 -2.52 -9.57 -9.66
CA PRO A 115 -3.71 -10.34 -9.30
C PRO A 115 -4.24 -11.13 -10.51
N LYS A 116 -4.71 -12.36 -10.30
CA LYS A 116 -5.26 -13.24 -11.37
C LYS A 116 -6.37 -12.58 -12.20
N SER A 117 -7.13 -11.66 -11.59
CA SER A 117 -8.17 -10.91 -12.29
C SER A 117 -7.61 -10.00 -13.39
N TRP A 118 -6.35 -9.56 -13.30
CA TRP A 118 -5.74 -8.73 -14.34
C TRP A 118 -5.52 -9.53 -15.61
N ASP A 119 -4.96 -10.74 -15.50
CA ASP A 119 -4.77 -11.62 -16.65
C ASP A 119 -6.11 -12.07 -17.24
N ALA A 120 -7.11 -12.36 -16.40
CA ALA A 120 -8.43 -12.78 -16.87
C ALA A 120 -9.17 -11.70 -17.69
N HIS A 121 -8.97 -10.42 -17.36
CA HIS A 121 -9.62 -9.30 -18.04
C HIS A 121 -8.72 -8.57 -19.04
N GLY A 122 -7.42 -8.88 -19.06
CA GLY A 122 -6.43 -8.17 -19.88
C GLY A 122 -6.24 -6.70 -19.50
N GLU A 123 -6.60 -6.31 -18.27
CA GLU A 123 -6.49 -4.94 -17.78
C GLU A 123 -6.34 -4.92 -16.25
N ALA A 124 -5.72 -3.85 -15.72
CA ALA A 124 -5.56 -3.69 -14.29
C ALA A 124 -6.90 -3.54 -13.56
N GLY A 125 -6.97 -3.87 -12.27
CA GLY A 125 -8.22 -3.78 -11.50
C GLY A 125 -8.68 -2.35 -11.20
N ASP A 126 -9.97 -2.17 -10.95
CA ASP A 126 -10.55 -0.87 -10.57
C ASP A 126 -9.95 -0.31 -9.28
N GLN A 127 -9.71 -1.18 -8.28
CA GLN A 127 -9.07 -0.78 -7.04
C GLN A 127 -7.67 -0.22 -7.29
N TRP A 128 -6.89 -0.86 -8.16
CA TRP A 128 -5.57 -0.37 -8.54
C TRP A 128 -5.65 0.99 -9.22
N TYR A 129 -6.60 1.19 -10.14
CA TYR A 129 -6.78 2.49 -10.82
C TYR A 129 -7.06 3.62 -9.84
N PHE A 130 -8.00 3.44 -8.91
CA PHE A 130 -8.33 4.48 -7.94
C PHE A 130 -7.18 4.74 -6.96
N ASP A 131 -6.45 3.70 -6.54
CA ASP A 131 -5.31 3.89 -5.66
C ASP A 131 -4.12 4.52 -6.40
N PHE A 132 -3.91 4.19 -7.67
CA PHE A 132 -2.91 4.81 -8.54
C PHE A 132 -3.19 6.31 -8.73
N LEU A 133 -4.44 6.69 -9.00
CA LEU A 133 -4.82 8.10 -9.09
C LEU A 133 -4.65 8.86 -7.77
N LYS A 134 -4.92 8.24 -6.62
CA LYS A 134 -4.67 8.89 -5.32
C LYS A 134 -3.19 9.16 -5.07
N ARG A 135 -2.31 8.29 -5.56
CA ARG A 135 -0.85 8.48 -5.51
C ARG A 135 -0.39 9.53 -6.53
N SER A 136 -1.02 9.55 -7.70
CA SER A 136 -0.78 10.52 -8.77
C SER A 136 -1.72 11.73 -8.70
N LYS A 137 -1.44 12.66 -7.78
CA LYS A 137 -2.21 13.91 -7.65
C LYS A 137 -2.31 14.70 -8.97
N VAL A 138 -1.33 14.55 -9.87
CA VAL A 138 -1.24 15.26 -11.15
C VAL A 138 -2.30 14.79 -12.16
N LEU A 139 -2.61 13.49 -12.20
CA LEU A 139 -3.60 12.95 -13.14
C LEU A 139 -5.04 13.24 -12.71
N SER A 140 -5.30 13.42 -11.42
CA SER A 140 -6.63 13.71 -10.88
C SER A 140 -7.12 15.15 -11.14
N LEU A 141 -6.27 16.05 -11.66
CA LEU A 141 -6.60 17.47 -11.85
C LEU A 141 -7.32 17.77 -13.17
N ARG A 142 -7.44 16.82 -14.10
CA ARG A 142 -8.24 17.00 -15.30
C ARG A 142 -9.71 16.66 -15.03
N LYS A 143 -10.40 17.58 -14.36
CA LYS A 143 -11.82 17.77 -14.65
C LYS A 143 -11.91 18.33 -16.08
N PRO A 144 -12.78 17.83 -16.96
CA PRO A 144 -13.08 18.56 -18.18
C PRO A 144 -13.61 19.93 -17.74
N GLN A 145 -12.89 20.98 -18.13
CA GLN A 145 -13.48 22.31 -18.12
C GLN A 145 -14.33 22.36 -19.38
N VAL A 146 -15.65 22.34 -19.16
CA VAL A 146 -16.77 22.73 -20.04
C VAL A 146 -16.59 22.50 -21.54
#